data_AF-A0A3P9A7B6-F1
#
_entry.id   AF-A0A3P9A7B6-F1
#
_cell.length_a   1.000
_cell.length_b   1.000
_cell.length_c   1.000
_cell.angle_alpha   90.00
_cell.angle_beta   90.00
_cell.angle_gamma   90.00
#
_symmetry.space_group_name_H-M   'P 1'
#
loop_
_entity.id
_entity.type
_entity.pdbx_description
1 polymer ?
#
loop_
_entity_poly.entity_id
_entity_poly.type
_entity_poly.pdbx_seq_one_letter_code
_entity_poly.pdbx_strand_id
1 'polypeptide(L)'
;MPKEKYDPPDPRRMYTIMSTEEAANGKKSNWAELEITGNVRSLSPSLWSLTHLTALHIADNCLSRIPPDIAKLHNLLYLDLSSNKIRSLPAELGNMVSLRELLLNNNQLRVLPFELGKLFQLQTLGLKGNPLAQEIMNLYQEHDGTRKLLNYLLDNLAGSIKRSKSQPPSRSWIALQEPDQTRPSALFSVMCYNVLCDKYATRQLYGYCPSWALHWEYRKKSIMQEIMSCNADIISLQVCVNQVHMPQYYQYFLPKSRARTMHESDRKHVDGCAVFYRTEKFGVVQKHTVEFNQLAMANSEGSEAMLNRVMTKDNIGVAVLLEVRKEMMEESCDKMTTKPKHFTRKTL
;
A
#
# COMPACT_ATOMS: atom_id res chain seq x y z
N MET A 1 22.06 8.68 47.99
CA MET A 1 22.47 7.27 47.78
C MET A 1 21.21 6.44 47.55
N PRO A 2 20.94 5.97 46.33
CA PRO A 2 19.78 5.13 46.07
C PRO A 2 20.08 3.70 46.52
N LYS A 3 19.24 3.15 47.39
CA LYS A 3 19.27 1.73 47.74
C LYS A 3 18.63 0.95 46.60
N GLU A 4 19.45 0.24 45.84
CA GLU A 4 19.03 -0.90 45.03
C GLU A 4 18.36 -1.93 45.95
N LYS A 5 17.11 -2.29 45.65
CA LYS A 5 16.50 -3.54 46.11
C LYS A 5 16.20 -4.36 44.89
N TYR A 6 17.22 -5.10 44.44
CA TYR A 6 17.01 -6.28 43.63
C TYR A 6 16.80 -7.43 44.62
N ASP A 7 15.55 -7.82 44.86
CA ASP A 7 15.28 -9.05 45.60
C ASP A 7 15.69 -10.24 44.72
N PRO A 8 16.38 -11.27 45.26
CA PRO A 8 16.75 -12.44 44.49
C PRO A 8 15.51 -13.25 44.06
N PRO A 9 15.55 -13.97 42.92
CA PRO A 9 14.39 -14.69 42.41
C PRO A 9 13.98 -15.82 43.37
N ASP A 10 12.74 -15.76 43.85
CA ASP A 10 12.13 -16.80 44.69
C ASP A 10 11.98 -18.11 43.89
N PRO A 11 12.64 -19.22 44.29
CA PRO A 11 12.52 -20.51 43.62
C PRO A 11 11.11 -21.11 43.68
N ARG A 12 10.16 -20.51 44.41
CA ARG A 12 8.75 -20.92 44.47
C ARG A 12 7.84 -20.17 43.49
N ARG A 13 8.33 -19.16 42.76
CA ARG A 13 7.58 -18.53 41.65
C ARG A 13 7.73 -19.35 40.36
N MET A 14 7.26 -20.59 40.38
CA MET A 14 6.88 -21.28 39.15
C MET A 14 5.55 -20.67 38.69
N TYR A 15 5.60 -19.71 37.76
CA TYR A 15 4.40 -19.28 37.06
C TYR A 15 3.89 -20.46 36.23
N THR A 16 2.84 -21.12 36.73
CA THR A 16 2.15 -22.14 35.97
C THR A 16 1.25 -21.41 34.97
N ILE A 17 1.74 -21.30 33.73
CA ILE A 17 1.09 -20.54 32.64
C ILE A 17 -0.22 -21.21 32.19
N MET A 18 -0.47 -22.47 32.58
CA MET A 18 -1.64 -23.26 32.22
C MET A 18 -1.92 -24.36 33.25
N SER A 19 -3.15 -24.46 33.74
CA SER A 19 -3.54 -25.56 34.63
C SER A 19 -3.67 -26.89 33.88
N THR A 20 -3.57 -28.01 34.60
CA THR A 20 -3.75 -29.36 34.02
C THR A 20 -5.13 -29.55 33.39
N GLU A 21 -6.16 -28.90 33.92
CA GLU A 21 -7.53 -28.92 33.39
C GLU A 21 -7.67 -28.09 32.11
N GLU A 22 -6.98 -26.95 32.02
CA GLU A 22 -6.95 -26.11 30.82
C GLU A 22 -6.24 -26.82 29.65
N ALA A 23 -5.14 -27.51 29.94
CA ALA A 23 -4.44 -28.33 28.96
C ALA A 23 -5.30 -29.52 28.50
N ALA A 24 -6.00 -30.18 29.43
CA ALA A 24 -6.93 -31.27 29.11
C ALA A 24 -8.13 -30.83 28.25
N ASN A 25 -8.55 -29.57 28.39
CA ASN A 25 -9.60 -28.94 27.57
C ASN A 25 -9.09 -28.39 26.22
N GLY A 26 -7.85 -28.68 25.83
CA GLY A 26 -7.28 -28.30 24.53
C GLY A 26 -6.92 -26.82 24.41
N LYS A 27 -6.86 -26.07 25.52
CA LYS A 27 -6.40 -24.69 25.54
C LYS A 27 -4.91 -24.68 25.19
N LYS A 28 -4.49 -23.90 24.19
CA LYS A 28 -3.08 -23.76 23.81
C LYS A 28 -2.42 -22.68 24.66
N SER A 29 -1.29 -23.00 25.29
CA SER A 29 -0.50 -22.00 26.01
C SER A 29 0.17 -21.10 24.97
N ASN A 30 -0.16 -19.80 25.02
CA ASN A 30 0.44 -18.79 24.16
C ASN A 30 1.16 -17.80 25.07
N TRP A 31 2.46 -17.99 25.24
CA TRP A 31 3.33 -16.92 25.75
C TRP A 31 3.64 -16.00 24.58
N ALA A 32 3.25 -14.73 24.70
CA ALA A 32 3.41 -13.76 23.63
C ALA A 32 4.75 -13.01 23.73
N GLU A 33 5.45 -13.16 24.85
CA GLU A 33 6.64 -12.40 25.18
C GLU A 33 7.78 -13.35 25.56
N LEU A 34 8.98 -13.01 25.12
CA LEU A 34 10.19 -13.76 25.46
C LEU A 34 11.30 -12.80 25.87
N GLU A 35 11.86 -13.05 27.05
CA GLU A 35 13.04 -12.34 27.56
C GLU A 35 14.25 -13.29 27.58
N ILE A 36 15.39 -12.82 27.07
CA ILE A 36 16.64 -13.56 27.03
C ILE A 36 17.72 -12.69 27.67
N THR A 37 18.28 -13.14 28.79
CA THR A 37 19.36 -12.46 29.52
C THR A 37 20.51 -13.43 29.81
N GLY A 38 21.65 -12.90 30.25
CA GLY A 38 22.79 -13.73 30.69
C GLY A 38 24.00 -13.75 29.74
N ASN A 39 24.40 -12.60 29.19
CA ASN A 39 25.60 -12.45 28.35
C ASN A 39 25.59 -13.29 27.06
N VAL A 40 24.42 -13.51 26.48
CA VAL A 40 24.24 -14.31 25.27
C VAL A 40 25.01 -13.71 24.09
N ARG A 41 25.78 -14.56 23.39
CA ARG A 41 26.60 -14.15 22.22
C ARG A 41 25.97 -14.53 20.88
N SER A 42 25.07 -15.50 20.87
CA SER A 42 24.41 -16.02 19.69
C SER A 42 23.03 -16.57 20.03
N LEU A 43 22.09 -16.43 19.10
CA LEU A 43 20.73 -16.94 19.23
C LEU A 43 20.56 -18.16 18.31
N SER A 44 19.82 -19.16 18.78
CA SER A 44 19.48 -20.34 17.98
C SER A 44 18.54 -19.96 16.83
N PRO A 45 18.73 -20.50 15.60
CA PRO A 45 17.81 -20.29 14.49
C PRO A 45 16.35 -20.69 14.80
N SER A 46 16.14 -21.62 15.73
CA SER A 46 14.80 -22.05 16.15
C SER A 46 13.98 -20.92 16.77
N LEU A 47 14.61 -19.91 17.35
CA LEU A 47 13.94 -18.71 17.89
C LEU A 47 13.07 -18.02 16.83
N TRP A 48 13.55 -17.98 15.58
CA TRP A 48 12.86 -17.29 14.48
C TRP A 48 11.63 -18.03 13.97
N SER A 49 11.38 -19.25 14.45
CA SER A 49 10.16 -20.01 14.15
C SER A 49 9.00 -19.68 15.09
N LEU A 50 9.25 -18.91 16.16
CA LEU A 50 8.26 -18.52 17.16
C LEU A 50 7.42 -17.33 16.70
N THR A 51 6.74 -17.46 15.56
CA THR A 51 6.01 -16.37 14.90
C THR A 51 4.80 -15.85 15.68
N HIS A 52 4.44 -16.49 16.78
CA HIS A 52 3.38 -16.04 17.70
C HIS A 52 3.83 -14.95 18.67
N LEU A 53 5.15 -14.69 18.77
CA LEU A 53 5.69 -13.66 19.65
C LEU A 53 5.25 -12.25 19.21
N THR A 54 4.83 -11.47 20.20
CA THR A 54 4.53 -10.04 20.09
C THR A 54 5.58 -9.16 20.77
N ALA A 55 6.34 -9.69 21.74
CA ALA A 55 7.46 -8.99 22.35
C ALA A 55 8.70 -9.87 22.47
N LEU A 56 9.87 -9.30 22.18
CA LEU A 56 11.16 -9.96 22.31
C LEU A 56 12.16 -9.02 22.97
N HIS A 57 12.56 -9.36 24.19
CA HIS A 57 13.48 -8.59 25.02
C HIS A 57 14.83 -9.32 25.09
N ILE A 58 15.86 -8.75 24.47
CA ILE A 58 17.22 -9.31 24.46
C ILE A 58 18.23 -8.22 24.85
N ALA A 59 17.82 -7.31 25.73
CA ALA A 59 18.68 -6.28 26.27
C ALA A 59 19.82 -6.87 27.12
N ASP A 60 20.91 -6.12 27.27
CA ASP A 60 22.04 -6.46 28.16
C ASP A 60 22.69 -7.82 27.86
N ASN A 61 22.97 -8.05 26.58
CA ASN A 61 23.66 -9.25 26.10
C ASN A 61 24.94 -8.90 25.31
N CYS A 62 25.59 -9.91 24.75
CA CYS A 62 26.83 -9.78 23.99
C CYS A 62 26.63 -10.06 22.49
N LEU A 63 25.43 -9.81 21.94
CA LEU A 63 25.14 -10.06 20.52
C LEU A 63 25.93 -9.10 19.64
N SER A 64 26.68 -9.64 18.68
CA SER A 64 27.44 -8.85 17.70
C SER A 64 26.66 -8.56 16.41
N ARG A 65 25.62 -9.36 16.15
CA ARG A 65 24.76 -9.29 14.97
C ARG A 65 23.39 -9.90 15.24
N ILE A 66 22.40 -9.49 14.46
CA ILE A 66 21.09 -10.12 14.37
C ILE A 66 20.92 -10.69 12.96
N PRO A 67 20.52 -11.98 12.81
CA PRO A 67 20.36 -12.58 11.50
C PRO A 67 19.11 -12.02 10.78
N PRO A 68 19.09 -12.01 9.43
CA PRO A 68 17.91 -11.65 8.63
C PRO A 68 16.62 -12.38 9.02
N ASP A 69 16.74 -13.62 9.52
CA ASP A 69 15.63 -14.46 9.94
C ASP A 69 14.74 -13.84 11.03
N ILE A 70 15.21 -12.81 11.76
CA ILE A 70 14.36 -12.06 12.70
C ILE A 70 13.08 -11.53 12.04
N ALA A 71 13.13 -11.24 10.73
CA ALA A 71 11.99 -10.77 9.94
C ALA A 71 10.84 -11.80 9.85
N LYS A 72 11.09 -13.08 10.17
CA LYS A 72 10.04 -14.11 10.25
C LYS A 72 9.06 -13.86 11.41
N LEU A 73 9.49 -13.13 12.44
CA LEU A 73 8.68 -12.71 13.58
C LEU A 73 7.78 -11.52 13.20
N HIS A 74 6.96 -11.69 12.16
CA HIS A 74 6.14 -10.62 11.56
C HIS A 74 5.06 -10.04 12.49
N ASN A 75 4.69 -10.76 13.56
CA ASN A 75 3.72 -10.31 14.56
C ASN A 75 4.33 -9.51 15.72
N LEU A 76 5.65 -9.31 15.71
CA LEU A 76 6.35 -8.63 16.78
C LEU A 76 5.95 -7.14 16.80
N LEU A 77 5.55 -6.66 17.97
CA LEU A 77 5.20 -5.26 18.25
C LEU A 77 6.34 -4.56 19.00
N TYR A 78 7.05 -5.29 19.87
CA TYR A 78 8.11 -4.77 20.73
C TYR A 78 9.39 -5.57 20.53
N LEU A 79 10.48 -4.88 20.18
CA LEU A 79 11.81 -5.48 20.05
C LEU A 79 12.83 -4.64 20.81
N ASP A 80 13.38 -5.20 21.88
CA ASP A 80 14.48 -4.59 22.63
C ASP A 80 15.79 -5.34 22.42
N LEU A 81 16.74 -4.64 21.82
CA LEU A 81 18.09 -5.08 21.52
C LEU A 81 19.13 -4.13 22.15
N SER A 82 18.73 -3.33 23.14
CA SER A 82 19.58 -2.35 23.80
C SER A 82 20.77 -3.01 24.51
N SER A 83 21.85 -2.25 24.72
CA SER A 83 23.03 -2.71 25.46
C SER A 83 23.63 -4.01 24.93
N ASN A 84 23.81 -4.09 23.60
CA ASN A 84 24.48 -5.20 22.93
C ASN A 84 25.75 -4.70 22.19
N LYS A 85 26.36 -5.55 21.38
CA LYS A 85 27.56 -5.21 20.56
C LYS A 85 27.22 -5.19 19.06
N ILE A 86 25.96 -4.88 18.71
CA ILE A 86 25.47 -4.96 17.34
C ILE A 86 26.11 -3.85 16.50
N ARG A 87 26.75 -4.23 15.39
CA ARG A 87 27.45 -3.29 14.49
C ARG A 87 26.61 -2.84 13.29
N SER A 88 25.65 -3.66 12.88
CA SER A 88 24.75 -3.41 11.76
C SER A 88 23.45 -4.17 11.94
N LEU A 89 22.38 -3.65 11.33
CA LEU A 89 21.07 -4.32 11.27
C LEU A 89 20.86 -4.96 9.90
N PRO A 90 20.17 -6.11 9.83
CA PRO A 90 19.75 -6.70 8.55
C PRO A 90 18.70 -5.80 7.87
N ALA A 91 18.73 -5.73 6.53
CA ALA A 91 17.76 -4.98 5.73
C ALA A 91 16.33 -5.53 5.90
N GLU A 92 16.22 -6.83 6.14
CA GLU A 92 14.98 -7.58 6.35
C GLU A 92 14.22 -7.12 7.59
N LEU A 93 14.87 -6.43 8.55
CA LEU A 93 14.20 -5.82 9.69
C LEU A 93 13.09 -4.85 9.24
N GLY A 94 13.26 -4.21 8.07
CA GLY A 94 12.24 -3.35 7.45
C GLY A 94 10.96 -4.07 7.03
N ASN A 95 10.95 -5.40 6.97
CA ASN A 95 9.74 -6.18 6.63
C ASN A 95 8.83 -6.43 7.85
N MET A 96 9.29 -6.11 9.07
CA MET A 96 8.51 -6.29 10.31
C MET A 96 7.54 -5.12 10.53
N VAL A 97 6.64 -4.90 9.58
CA VAL A 97 5.78 -3.70 9.49
C VAL A 97 4.83 -3.48 10.68
N SER A 98 4.63 -4.50 11.52
CA SER A 98 3.82 -4.45 12.74
C SER A 98 4.55 -3.87 13.96
N LEU A 99 5.88 -3.68 13.88
CA LEU A 99 6.68 -3.15 14.99
C LEU A 99 6.22 -1.74 15.37
N ARG A 100 6.03 -1.54 16.68
CA ARG A 100 5.68 -0.26 17.31
C ARG A 100 6.85 0.32 18.09
N GLU A 101 7.65 -0.54 18.70
CA GLU A 101 8.83 -0.14 19.46
C GLU A 101 10.05 -0.96 19.07
N LEU A 102 11.14 -0.25 18.74
CA LEU A 102 12.42 -0.82 18.41
C LEU A 102 13.50 -0.10 19.22
N LEU A 103 14.03 -0.77 20.23
CA LEU A 103 15.07 -0.22 21.10
C LEU A 103 16.43 -0.82 20.73
N LEU A 104 17.36 0.05 20.37
CA LEU A 104 18.70 -0.28 19.90
C LEU A 104 19.77 0.52 20.65
N ASN A 105 19.44 1.05 21.83
CA ASN A 105 20.33 1.94 22.58
C ASN A 105 21.63 1.22 22.95
N ASN A 106 22.74 1.95 23.09
CA ASN A 106 24.03 1.43 23.55
C ASN A 106 24.52 0.23 22.73
N ASN A 107 24.52 0.37 21.40
CA ASN A 107 25.10 -0.60 20.48
C ASN A 107 26.28 0.03 19.70
N GLN A 108 26.81 -0.66 18.69
CA GLN A 108 27.93 -0.20 17.86
C GLN A 108 27.47 0.15 16.44
N LEU A 109 26.21 0.57 16.27
CA LEU A 109 25.64 0.89 14.96
C LEU A 109 26.30 2.14 14.38
N ARG A 110 26.93 2.00 13.21
CA ARG A 110 27.51 3.12 12.45
C ARG A 110 26.58 3.63 11.34
N VAL A 111 25.74 2.74 10.82
CA VAL A 111 24.78 3.00 9.75
C VAL A 111 23.47 2.27 10.05
N LEU A 112 22.36 2.82 9.54
CA LEU A 112 21.06 2.18 9.54
C LEU A 112 20.71 1.73 8.11
N PRO A 113 20.11 0.54 7.92
CA PRO A 113 19.61 0.14 6.60
C PRO A 113 18.46 1.06 6.19
N PHE A 114 18.43 1.47 4.92
CA PHE A 114 17.34 2.31 4.39
C PHE A 114 15.98 1.62 4.47
N GLU A 115 15.97 0.28 4.44
CA GLU A 115 14.77 -0.55 4.58
C GLU A 115 14.06 -0.34 5.91
N LEU A 116 14.74 0.14 6.96
CA LEU A 116 14.12 0.49 8.24
C LEU A 116 13.02 1.53 8.06
N GLY A 117 13.11 2.40 7.04
CA GLY A 117 12.08 3.37 6.70
C GLY A 117 10.72 2.76 6.33
N LYS A 118 10.67 1.46 6.01
CA LYS A 118 9.42 0.72 5.78
C LYS A 118 8.60 0.50 7.07
N LEU A 119 9.17 0.71 8.25
CA LEU A 119 8.50 0.54 9.54
C LEU A 119 7.57 1.74 9.85
N PHE A 120 6.57 1.96 9.01
CA PHE A 120 5.68 3.13 9.09
C PHE A 120 4.75 3.14 10.32
N GLN A 121 4.61 2.01 11.03
CA GLN A 121 3.85 1.90 12.27
C GLN A 121 4.71 2.14 13.53
N LEU A 122 6.03 2.30 13.38
CA LEU A 122 6.95 2.46 14.49
C LEU A 122 6.74 3.81 15.18
N GLN A 123 6.52 3.76 16.49
CA GLN A 123 6.25 4.91 17.34
C GLN A 123 7.52 5.32 18.09
N THR A 124 8.24 4.33 18.61
CA THR A 124 9.45 4.53 19.42
C THR A 124 10.63 3.85 18.76
N LEU A 125 11.66 4.63 18.46
CA LEU A 125 12.96 4.13 17.98
C LEU A 125 14.02 4.61 18.96
N GLY A 126 14.75 3.70 19.60
CA GLY A 126 15.83 4.01 20.53
C GLY A 126 17.20 3.87 19.86
N LEU A 127 17.95 4.97 19.67
CA LEU A 127 19.27 4.94 19.01
C LEU A 127 20.40 5.52 19.85
N LYS A 128 20.12 5.98 21.09
CA LYS A 128 21.12 6.66 21.92
C LYS A 128 22.30 5.75 22.22
N GLY A 129 23.51 6.30 22.32
CA GLY A 129 24.71 5.51 22.61
C GLY A 129 25.25 4.69 21.44
N ASN A 130 24.82 4.96 20.21
CA ASN A 130 25.41 4.39 18.99
C ASN A 130 26.33 5.39 18.28
N PRO A 131 27.44 4.94 17.67
CA PRO A 131 28.34 5.78 16.87
C PRO A 131 27.78 6.05 15.46
N LEU A 132 26.53 6.49 15.36
CA LEU A 132 25.87 6.86 14.10
C LEU A 132 26.43 8.19 13.56
N ALA A 133 26.35 8.37 12.25
CA ALA A 133 26.73 9.64 11.62
C ALA A 133 25.95 10.81 12.21
N GLN A 134 26.63 11.96 12.38
CA GLN A 134 26.05 13.14 13.03
C GLN A 134 24.77 13.63 12.34
N GLU A 135 24.70 13.53 11.01
CA GLU A 135 23.51 13.89 10.23
C GLU A 135 22.26 13.09 10.64
N ILE A 136 22.41 11.76 10.80
CA ILE A 136 21.33 10.87 11.24
C ILE A 136 20.91 11.20 12.68
N MET A 137 21.88 11.48 13.55
CA MET A 137 21.61 11.83 14.93
C MET A 137 20.92 13.19 15.07
N ASN A 138 21.30 14.18 14.26
CA ASN A 138 20.63 15.48 14.23
C ASN A 138 19.15 15.31 13.84
N LEU A 139 18.87 14.56 12.76
CA LEU A 139 17.50 14.29 12.31
C LEU A 139 16.67 13.56 13.38
N TYR A 140 17.29 12.59 14.08
CA TYR A 140 16.65 11.84 15.16
C TYR A 140 16.37 12.68 16.41
N GLN A 141 17.16 13.72 16.68
CA GLN A 141 17.01 14.59 17.85
C GLN A 141 15.96 15.69 17.67
N GLU A 142 15.48 15.92 16.44
CA GLU A 142 14.41 16.87 16.19
C GLU A 142 13.06 16.43 16.78
N HIS A 143 12.11 17.36 16.88
CA HIS A 143 10.72 17.02 17.18
C HIS A 143 10.16 16.02 16.15
N ASP A 144 9.54 14.94 16.64
CA ASP A 144 9.09 13.78 15.85
C ASP A 144 10.23 13.08 15.08
N GLY A 145 11.44 13.08 15.66
CA GLY A 145 12.68 12.60 15.05
C GLY A 145 12.63 11.14 14.60
N THR A 146 11.90 10.26 15.30
CA THR A 146 11.65 8.88 14.84
C THR A 146 11.01 8.87 13.46
N ARG A 147 9.87 9.57 13.29
CA ARG A 147 9.16 9.58 12.01
C ARG A 147 9.95 10.28 10.92
N LYS A 148 10.61 11.39 11.24
CA LYS A 148 11.48 12.11 10.30
C LYS A 148 12.61 11.23 9.78
N LEU A 149 13.29 10.51 10.69
CA LEU A 149 14.34 9.58 10.31
C LEU A 149 13.82 8.44 9.44
N LEU A 150 12.71 7.81 9.81
CA LEU A 150 12.11 6.74 9.00
C LEU A 150 11.69 7.23 7.61
N ASN A 151 11.12 8.44 7.51
CA ASN A 151 10.79 9.06 6.23
C ASN A 151 12.04 9.31 5.38
N TYR A 152 13.10 9.86 5.97
CA TYR A 152 14.37 10.06 5.28
C TYR A 152 14.94 8.73 4.77
N LEU A 153 14.93 7.68 5.60
CA LEU A 153 15.42 6.36 5.21
C LEU A 153 14.60 5.77 4.05
N LEU A 154 13.27 5.89 4.13
CA LEU A 154 12.35 5.40 3.10
C LEU A 154 12.50 6.16 1.77
N ASP A 155 12.64 7.49 1.82
CA ASP A 155 12.78 8.32 0.63
C ASP A 155 14.11 8.05 -0.10
N ASN A 156 15.16 7.70 0.65
CA ASN A 156 16.47 7.34 0.09
C ASN A 156 16.62 5.86 -0.26
N LEU A 157 15.62 5.02 0.05
CA LEU A 157 15.65 3.58 -0.26
C LEU A 157 15.86 3.29 -1.76
N ALA A 158 15.36 4.15 -2.64
CA ALA A 158 15.52 4.02 -4.09
C ALA A 158 16.99 4.04 -4.54
N GLY A 159 17.88 4.73 -3.82
CA GLY A 159 19.32 4.74 -4.09
C GLY A 159 19.97 3.36 -3.90
N SER A 160 19.45 2.58 -2.95
CA SER A 160 19.87 1.19 -2.66
C SER A 160 19.27 0.18 -3.65
N ILE A 161 18.01 0.40 -4.09
CA ILE A 161 17.26 -0.50 -4.98
C ILE A 161 17.70 -0.44 -6.46
N LYS A 162 18.56 0.50 -6.86
CA LYS A 162 19.11 0.60 -8.25
C LYS A 162 19.79 -0.68 -8.77
N ARG A 163 19.96 -1.72 -7.96
CA ARG A 163 20.48 -3.04 -8.36
C ARG A 163 19.44 -4.01 -8.94
N SER A 164 18.14 -3.70 -8.93
CA SER A 164 17.12 -4.53 -9.61
C SER A 164 16.23 -3.65 -10.49
N LYS A 165 16.63 -3.47 -11.76
CA LYS A 165 15.76 -2.92 -12.82
C LYS A 165 14.76 -3.96 -13.32
N SER A 166 14.17 -4.77 -12.44
CA SER A 166 13.06 -5.61 -12.88
C SER A 166 11.81 -4.74 -12.89
N GLN A 167 11.35 -4.35 -14.09
CA GLN A 167 9.97 -3.89 -14.23
C GLN A 167 9.04 -4.99 -13.71
N PRO A 168 7.92 -4.62 -13.07
CA PRO A 168 6.92 -5.62 -12.71
C PRO A 168 6.53 -6.42 -13.96
N PRO A 169 6.36 -7.75 -13.87
CA PRO A 169 5.97 -8.56 -15.00
C PRO A 169 4.65 -8.07 -15.58
N SER A 170 4.50 -8.17 -16.90
CA SER A 170 3.23 -7.84 -17.55
C SER A 170 2.12 -8.77 -17.07
N ARG A 171 0.91 -8.22 -16.95
CA ARG A 171 -0.29 -9.02 -16.61
C ARG A 171 -0.62 -9.96 -17.77
N SER A 172 -0.93 -11.21 -17.46
CA SER A 172 -1.37 -12.19 -18.45
C SER A 172 -2.87 -12.04 -18.77
N TRP A 173 -3.22 -12.18 -20.05
CA TRP A 173 -4.61 -12.28 -20.47
C TRP A 173 -5.15 -13.69 -20.18
N ILE A 174 -6.36 -13.77 -19.64
CA ILE A 174 -7.06 -15.04 -19.40
C ILE A 174 -8.20 -15.13 -20.43
N ALA A 175 -8.09 -16.06 -21.38
CA ALA A 175 -9.15 -16.32 -22.32
C ALA A 175 -10.26 -17.13 -21.64
N LEU A 176 -11.47 -16.57 -21.56
CA LEU A 176 -12.64 -17.26 -21.00
C LEU A 176 -13.44 -18.00 -22.07
N GLN A 177 -13.53 -17.40 -23.27
CA GLN A 177 -14.27 -17.94 -24.40
C GLN A 177 -13.67 -17.41 -25.70
N GLU A 178 -13.72 -18.22 -26.75
CA GLU A 178 -13.44 -17.74 -28.11
C GLU A 178 -14.66 -16.98 -28.68
N PRO A 179 -14.45 -15.93 -29.49
CA PRO A 179 -15.54 -15.23 -30.15
C PRO A 179 -16.37 -16.19 -31.01
N ASP A 180 -17.70 -16.09 -30.90
CA ASP A 180 -18.62 -16.82 -31.77
C ASP A 180 -18.52 -16.27 -33.20
N GLN A 181 -17.98 -17.09 -34.10
CA GLN A 181 -17.79 -16.74 -35.51
C GLN A 181 -19.06 -16.95 -36.34
N THR A 182 -20.12 -17.54 -35.77
CA THR A 182 -21.36 -17.85 -36.50
C THR A 182 -22.33 -16.67 -36.57
N ARG A 183 -22.09 -15.61 -35.79
CA ARG A 183 -22.96 -14.43 -35.72
C ARG A 183 -22.15 -13.15 -35.89
N PRO A 184 -22.70 -12.12 -36.56
CA PRO A 184 -22.07 -10.82 -36.61
C PRO A 184 -22.01 -10.27 -35.18
N SER A 185 -20.79 -10.00 -34.72
CA SER A 185 -20.52 -9.50 -33.38
C SER A 185 -19.46 -8.40 -33.42
N ALA A 186 -19.61 -7.42 -32.54
CA ALA A 186 -18.66 -6.35 -32.34
C ALA A 186 -17.81 -6.67 -31.11
N LEU A 187 -16.50 -6.80 -31.29
CA LEU A 187 -15.56 -7.03 -30.20
C LEU A 187 -14.92 -5.71 -29.79
N PHE A 188 -15.01 -5.38 -28.51
CA PHE A 188 -14.35 -4.22 -27.93
C PHE A 188 -13.91 -4.52 -26.50
N SER A 189 -13.00 -3.69 -26.00
CA SER A 189 -12.37 -3.81 -24.71
C SER A 189 -12.80 -2.69 -23.77
N VAL A 190 -12.94 -3.02 -22.48
CA VAL A 190 -13.33 -2.06 -21.43
C VAL A 190 -12.31 -2.08 -20.31
N MET A 191 -11.79 -0.91 -19.96
CA MET A 191 -10.95 -0.69 -18.77
C MET A 191 -11.77 0.00 -17.69
N CYS A 192 -11.61 -0.44 -16.44
CA CYS A 192 -12.14 0.25 -15.26
C CYS A 192 -10.99 0.45 -14.28
N TYR A 193 -10.69 1.70 -13.93
CA TYR A 193 -9.51 2.00 -13.12
C TYR A 193 -9.67 3.21 -12.20
N ASN A 194 -9.51 2.98 -10.89
CA ASN A 194 -9.41 4.02 -9.90
C ASN A 194 -7.96 4.49 -9.79
N VAL A 195 -7.70 5.74 -10.16
CA VAL A 195 -6.33 6.26 -10.33
C VAL A 195 -5.73 6.85 -9.04
N LEU A 196 -6.48 6.89 -7.94
CA LEU A 196 -6.10 7.52 -6.67
C LEU A 196 -5.65 8.98 -6.86
N CYS A 197 -6.58 9.94 -6.79
CA CYS A 197 -6.21 11.36 -6.91
C CYS A 197 -5.21 11.79 -5.83
N ASP A 198 -4.46 12.84 -6.14
CA ASP A 198 -3.40 13.36 -5.28
C ASP A 198 -3.87 13.74 -3.87
N LYS A 199 -5.09 14.26 -3.75
CA LYS A 199 -5.70 14.60 -2.46
C LYS A 199 -5.73 13.42 -1.47
N TYR A 200 -5.89 12.19 -1.97
CA TYR A 200 -5.97 10.99 -1.13
C TYR A 200 -4.66 10.22 -1.05
N ALA A 201 -3.66 10.54 -1.87
CA ALA A 201 -2.36 9.86 -1.90
C ALA A 201 -1.42 10.37 -0.80
N THR A 202 -1.88 10.36 0.45
CA THR A 202 -1.13 10.95 1.57
C THR A 202 -0.29 9.93 2.34
N ARG A 203 0.74 10.40 3.04
CA ARG A 203 1.59 9.55 3.90
C ARG A 203 0.83 8.97 5.10
N GLN A 204 -0.27 9.59 5.54
CA GLN A 204 -1.09 9.01 6.60
C GLN A 204 -1.76 7.70 6.16
N LEU A 205 -2.21 7.63 4.90
CA LEU A 205 -2.85 6.43 4.34
C LEU A 205 -1.81 5.46 3.75
N TYR A 206 -0.76 5.99 3.14
CA TYR A 206 0.24 5.25 2.37
C TYR A 206 1.66 5.42 2.94
N GLY A 207 1.80 5.34 4.28
CA GLY A 207 3.06 5.56 4.99
C GLY A 207 4.19 4.59 4.64
N TYR A 208 3.87 3.50 3.95
CA TYR A 208 4.85 2.55 3.40
C TYR A 208 5.44 2.98 2.05
N CYS A 209 4.85 3.98 1.37
CA CYS A 209 5.25 4.40 0.03
C CYS A 209 6.10 5.67 0.08
N PRO A 210 7.36 5.69 -0.42
CA PRO A 210 8.21 6.87 -0.40
C PRO A 210 7.49 8.13 -0.92
N SER A 211 7.80 9.28 -0.33
CA SER A 211 7.20 10.57 -0.65
C SER A 211 7.29 10.86 -2.14
N TRP A 212 8.48 10.70 -2.75
CA TRP A 212 8.69 10.93 -4.19
C TRP A 212 7.80 10.03 -5.08
N ALA A 213 7.49 8.81 -4.61
CA ALA A 213 6.66 7.86 -5.33
C ALA A 213 5.15 8.15 -5.18
N LEU A 214 4.75 8.86 -4.10
CA LEU A 214 3.38 9.34 -3.91
C LEU A 214 3.08 10.65 -4.65
N HIS A 215 4.08 11.45 -5.00
CA HIS A 215 3.86 12.71 -5.71
C HIS A 215 3.14 12.47 -7.05
N TRP A 216 2.14 13.32 -7.33
CA TRP A 216 1.32 13.23 -8.54
C TRP A 216 2.14 13.18 -9.83
N GLU A 217 3.14 14.06 -9.99
CA GLU A 217 3.96 14.11 -11.21
C GLU A 217 4.75 12.81 -11.47
N TYR A 218 5.07 12.06 -10.41
CA TYR A 218 5.66 10.73 -10.55
C TYR A 218 4.59 9.71 -10.92
N ARG A 219 3.51 9.61 -10.13
CA ARG A 219 2.45 8.60 -10.33
C ARG A 219 1.72 8.75 -11.66
N LYS A 220 1.43 9.99 -12.08
CA LYS A 220 0.73 10.31 -13.33
C LYS A 220 1.42 9.66 -14.53
N LYS A 221 2.75 9.59 -14.55
CA LYS A 221 3.50 8.96 -15.65
C LYS A 221 3.17 7.47 -15.76
N SER A 222 3.24 6.74 -14.66
CA SER A 222 2.91 5.30 -14.62
C SER A 222 1.42 5.03 -14.84
N ILE A 223 0.54 5.87 -14.31
CA ILE A 223 -0.92 5.78 -14.54
C ILE A 223 -1.24 5.94 -16.02
N MET A 224 -0.66 6.96 -16.68
CA MET A 224 -0.84 7.15 -18.11
C MET A 224 -0.24 6.01 -18.92
N GLN A 225 0.92 5.50 -18.54
CA GLN A 225 1.53 4.33 -19.18
C GLN A 225 0.63 3.09 -19.10
N GLU A 226 0.02 2.82 -17.95
CA GLU A 226 -0.93 1.70 -17.77
C GLU A 226 -2.18 1.88 -18.64
N ILE A 227 -2.79 3.06 -18.63
CA ILE A 227 -4.00 3.34 -19.43
C ILE A 227 -3.70 3.15 -20.93
N MET A 228 -2.56 3.68 -21.39
CA MET A 228 -2.17 3.57 -22.79
C MET A 228 -1.74 2.15 -23.19
N SER A 229 -1.13 1.38 -22.28
CA SER A 229 -0.70 0.00 -22.57
C SER A 229 -1.88 -0.98 -22.62
N CYS A 230 -2.91 -0.77 -21.79
CA CYS A 230 -4.16 -1.53 -21.86
C CYS A 230 -4.88 -1.33 -23.20
N ASN A 231 -4.74 -0.14 -23.80
CA ASN A 231 -5.26 0.20 -25.13
C ASN A 231 -6.77 -0.09 -25.29
N ALA A 232 -7.55 0.09 -24.22
CA ALA A 232 -8.95 -0.30 -24.18
C ALA A 232 -9.84 0.64 -25.01
N ASP A 233 -10.90 0.12 -25.63
CA ASP A 233 -11.79 0.89 -26.49
C ASP A 233 -12.69 1.85 -25.71
N ILE A 234 -13.07 1.44 -24.49
CA ILE A 234 -13.80 2.24 -23.51
C ILE A 234 -13.00 2.21 -22.20
N ILE A 235 -12.79 3.38 -21.57
CA ILE A 235 -12.07 3.51 -20.31
C ILE A 235 -12.96 4.26 -19.32
N SER A 236 -13.23 3.66 -18.17
CA SER A 236 -13.91 4.28 -17.03
C SER A 236 -12.90 4.56 -15.92
N LEU A 237 -12.66 5.84 -15.62
CA LEU A 237 -11.77 6.25 -14.53
C LEU A 237 -12.57 6.76 -13.34
N GLN A 238 -12.14 6.38 -12.13
CA GLN A 238 -12.65 6.92 -10.87
C GLN A 238 -11.55 7.65 -10.11
N VAL A 239 -11.95 8.57 -9.23
CA VAL A 239 -11.05 9.37 -8.39
C VAL A 239 -10.00 10.08 -9.27
N CYS A 240 -10.44 10.59 -10.41
CA CYS A 240 -9.60 11.34 -11.35
C CYS A 240 -9.91 12.84 -11.26
N VAL A 241 -8.90 13.68 -11.50
CA VAL A 241 -9.06 15.11 -11.73
C VAL A 241 -9.11 15.40 -13.23
N ASN A 242 -9.65 16.55 -13.63
CA ASN A 242 -9.80 16.95 -15.04
C ASN A 242 -8.46 17.33 -15.70
N GLN A 243 -7.51 16.40 -15.77
CA GLN A 243 -6.15 16.63 -16.28
C GLN A 243 -5.62 15.49 -17.16
N VAL A 244 -6.47 14.52 -17.51
CA VAL A 244 -6.10 13.38 -18.35
C VAL A 244 -6.60 13.66 -19.77
N HIS A 245 -5.68 14.02 -20.66
CA HIS A 245 -5.98 14.22 -22.07
C HIS A 245 -5.42 13.06 -22.90
N MET A 246 -6.28 12.42 -23.69
CA MET A 246 -5.92 11.32 -24.59
C MET A 246 -6.46 11.64 -25.99
N PRO A 247 -5.62 12.06 -26.95
CA PRO A 247 -6.08 12.61 -28.24
C PRO A 247 -6.99 11.69 -29.07
N GLN A 248 -6.83 10.37 -28.92
CA GLN A 248 -7.61 9.36 -29.67
C GLN A 248 -8.98 9.08 -29.04
N TYR A 249 -9.28 9.67 -27.88
CA TYR A 249 -10.49 9.41 -27.13
C TYR A 249 -11.31 10.68 -26.98
N TYR A 250 -12.62 10.53 -27.09
CA TYR A 250 -13.52 11.51 -26.52
C TYR A 250 -13.58 11.32 -25.01
N GLN A 251 -13.66 12.42 -24.25
CA GLN A 251 -13.77 12.40 -22.79
C GLN A 251 -15.10 13.02 -22.34
N TYR A 252 -15.82 12.31 -21.48
CA TYR A 252 -16.87 12.89 -20.65
C TYR A 252 -16.44 12.80 -19.18
N PHE A 253 -16.27 13.94 -18.53
CA PHE A 253 -15.87 14.03 -17.13
C PHE A 253 -16.89 14.82 -16.32
N LEU A 254 -17.15 14.35 -15.10
CA LEU A 254 -17.96 15.03 -14.12
C LEU A 254 -17.24 15.05 -12.77
N PRO A 255 -16.97 16.22 -12.17
CA PRO A 255 -16.49 16.32 -10.81
C PRO A 255 -17.63 16.09 -9.81
N LYS A 256 -17.31 15.65 -8.58
CA LYS A 256 -18.30 15.57 -7.49
C LYS A 256 -18.99 16.91 -7.24
N SER A 257 -20.25 16.87 -6.80
CA SER A 257 -21.14 18.04 -6.71
C SER A 257 -20.60 19.17 -5.84
N ARG A 258 -19.77 18.86 -4.82
CA ARG A 258 -19.09 19.87 -3.98
C ARG A 258 -18.28 20.89 -4.77
N ALA A 259 -17.80 20.54 -5.96
CA ALA A 259 -17.08 21.45 -6.85
C ALA A 259 -17.84 22.76 -7.11
N ARG A 260 -19.19 22.73 -7.12
CA ARG A 260 -20.05 23.87 -7.44
C ARG A 260 -20.02 24.97 -6.38
N THR A 261 -19.87 24.60 -5.12
CA THR A 261 -19.93 25.53 -3.97
C THR A 261 -18.56 25.93 -3.43
N MET A 262 -17.49 25.31 -3.93
CA MET A 262 -16.11 25.61 -3.54
C MET A 262 -15.52 26.77 -4.35
N HIS A 263 -14.50 27.40 -3.76
CA HIS A 263 -13.67 28.42 -4.41
C HIS A 263 -12.93 27.83 -5.63
N GLU A 264 -12.60 28.67 -6.62
CA GLU A 264 -12.09 28.20 -7.92
C GLU A 264 -10.75 27.45 -7.82
N SER A 265 -9.88 27.86 -6.90
CA SER A 265 -8.60 27.19 -6.60
C SER A 265 -8.79 25.74 -6.17
N ASP A 266 -9.80 25.47 -5.33
CA ASP A 266 -10.03 24.15 -4.76
C ASP A 266 -10.84 23.26 -5.70
N ARG A 267 -11.71 23.87 -6.50
CA ARG A 267 -12.53 23.19 -7.52
C ARG A 267 -11.68 22.36 -8.48
N LYS A 268 -10.48 22.85 -8.85
CA LYS A 268 -9.54 22.16 -9.76
C LYS A 268 -9.03 20.82 -9.21
N HIS A 269 -9.11 20.62 -7.89
CA HIS A 269 -8.64 19.43 -7.19
C HIS A 269 -9.78 18.48 -6.79
N VAL A 270 -11.03 18.82 -7.15
CA VAL A 270 -12.16 17.95 -6.89
C VAL A 270 -12.12 16.77 -7.86
N ASP A 271 -12.09 15.58 -7.28
CA ASP A 271 -12.12 14.33 -8.00
C ASP A 271 -13.53 14.02 -8.53
N GLY A 272 -13.57 13.17 -9.56
CA GLY A 272 -14.80 12.77 -10.22
C GLY A 272 -14.67 11.45 -10.96
N CYS A 273 -15.60 11.25 -11.89
CA CYS A 273 -15.62 10.10 -12.79
C CYS A 273 -15.45 10.58 -14.24
N ALA A 274 -14.70 9.82 -15.02
CA ALA A 274 -14.53 10.06 -16.45
C ALA A 274 -14.85 8.78 -17.25
N VAL A 275 -15.51 8.95 -18.39
CA VAL A 275 -15.61 7.92 -19.41
C VAL A 275 -14.89 8.41 -20.67
N PHE A 276 -14.00 7.58 -21.17
CA PHE A 276 -13.32 7.77 -22.43
C PHE A 276 -13.76 6.68 -23.40
N TYR A 277 -13.88 7.02 -24.68
CA TYR A 277 -14.17 6.06 -25.73
C TYR A 277 -13.56 6.50 -27.05
N ARG A 278 -13.19 5.53 -27.89
CA ARG A 278 -12.65 5.79 -29.23
C ARG A 278 -13.74 6.28 -30.17
N THR A 279 -13.56 7.48 -30.73
CA THR A 279 -14.55 8.09 -31.64
C THR A 279 -14.63 7.38 -32.99
N GLU A 280 -13.58 6.68 -33.39
CA GLU A 280 -13.53 5.81 -34.58
C GLU A 280 -14.43 4.58 -34.45
N LYS A 281 -14.79 4.21 -33.21
CA LYS A 281 -15.57 3.01 -32.87
C LYS A 281 -16.98 3.32 -32.39
N PHE A 282 -17.15 4.45 -31.72
CA PHE A 282 -18.41 4.81 -31.07
C PHE A 282 -18.85 6.24 -31.39
N GLY A 283 -20.15 6.41 -31.65
CA GLY A 283 -20.85 7.69 -31.61
C GLY A 283 -21.49 7.91 -30.25
N VAL A 284 -21.62 9.16 -29.80
CA VAL A 284 -22.33 9.46 -28.55
C VAL A 284 -23.76 9.85 -28.83
N VAL A 285 -24.69 9.21 -28.12
CA VAL A 285 -26.13 9.48 -28.21
C VAL A 285 -26.55 10.37 -27.06
N GLN A 286 -26.24 9.96 -25.82
CA GLN A 286 -26.65 10.66 -24.61
C GLN A 286 -25.59 10.56 -23.52
N LYS A 287 -25.60 11.55 -22.62
CA LYS A 287 -24.73 11.62 -21.45
C LYS A 287 -25.61 11.85 -20.23
N HIS A 288 -25.47 10.99 -19.24
CA HIS A 288 -26.22 11.04 -18.00
C HIS A 288 -25.27 11.25 -16.83
N THR A 289 -25.72 12.10 -15.92
CA THR A 289 -25.08 12.37 -14.64
C THR A 289 -26.05 11.93 -13.56
N VAL A 290 -25.55 11.18 -12.59
CA VAL A 290 -26.31 10.77 -11.41
C VAL A 290 -25.65 11.40 -10.19
N GLU A 291 -26.35 12.34 -9.55
CA GLU A 291 -25.94 12.90 -8.26
C GLU A 291 -26.73 12.20 -7.16
N PHE A 292 -26.05 11.33 -6.40
CA PHE A 292 -26.75 10.45 -5.45
C PHE A 292 -27.38 11.22 -4.28
N ASN A 293 -26.81 12.36 -3.87
CA ASN A 293 -27.42 13.22 -2.85
C ASN A 293 -28.76 13.82 -3.28
N GLN A 294 -28.87 14.31 -4.52
CA GLN A 294 -30.11 14.86 -5.06
C GLN A 294 -31.17 13.77 -5.21
N LEU A 295 -30.77 12.59 -5.71
CA LEU A 295 -31.66 11.44 -5.80
C LEU A 295 -32.12 10.99 -4.41
N ALA A 296 -31.23 10.96 -3.42
CA ALA A 296 -31.56 10.61 -2.06
C ALA A 296 -32.53 11.60 -1.42
N MET A 297 -32.32 12.91 -1.64
CA MET A 297 -33.23 13.97 -1.18
C MET A 297 -34.64 13.81 -1.78
N ALA A 298 -34.73 13.57 -3.09
CA ALA A 298 -36.01 13.37 -3.78
C ALA A 298 -36.76 12.11 -3.32
N ASN A 299 -36.06 11.11 -2.79
CA ASN A 299 -36.61 9.82 -2.34
C ASN A 299 -36.51 9.64 -0.82
N SER A 300 -36.46 10.74 -0.06
CA SER A 300 -36.24 10.70 1.40
C SER A 300 -37.52 10.67 2.24
N GLU A 301 -38.70 10.67 1.60
CA GLU A 301 -39.99 10.75 2.30
C GLU A 301 -40.12 9.64 3.35
N GLY A 302 -40.40 10.05 4.60
CA GLY A 302 -40.54 9.15 5.74
C GLY A 302 -39.24 8.49 6.25
N SER A 303 -38.07 8.86 5.73
CA SER A 303 -36.80 8.22 6.12
C SER A 303 -35.73 9.23 6.58
N GLU A 304 -35.61 9.37 7.91
CA GLU A 304 -34.50 10.13 8.51
C GLU A 304 -33.13 9.54 8.14
N ALA A 305 -33.04 8.22 7.94
CA ALA A 305 -31.80 7.58 7.53
C ALA A 305 -31.35 8.04 6.14
N MET A 306 -32.28 8.23 5.20
CA MET A 306 -31.99 8.77 3.87
C MET A 306 -31.44 10.20 3.95
N LEU A 307 -32.07 11.06 4.76
CA LEU A 307 -31.59 12.43 4.96
C LEU A 307 -30.23 12.49 5.65
N ASN A 308 -30.05 11.74 6.74
CA ASN A 308 -28.88 11.88 7.60
C ASN A 308 -27.65 11.16 7.06
N ARG A 309 -27.82 9.98 6.44
CA ARG A 309 -26.69 9.10 6.07
C ARG A 309 -26.40 9.06 4.57
N VAL A 310 -27.42 9.25 3.72
CA VAL A 310 -27.29 9.08 2.26
C VAL A 310 -27.21 10.43 1.55
N MET A 311 -28.14 11.34 1.82
CA MET A 311 -28.18 12.68 1.20
C MET A 311 -26.90 13.49 1.51
N THR A 312 -26.29 13.27 2.67
CA THR A 312 -25.05 13.94 3.09
C THR A 312 -23.80 13.49 2.31
N LYS A 313 -23.91 12.51 1.38
CA LYS A 313 -22.80 11.98 0.59
C LYS A 313 -22.79 12.55 -0.82
N ASP A 314 -21.69 13.18 -1.21
CA ASP A 314 -21.51 13.86 -2.51
C ASP A 314 -21.03 12.93 -3.65
N ASN A 315 -21.29 11.63 -3.54
CA ASN A 315 -20.93 10.65 -4.56
C ASN A 315 -21.73 10.89 -5.85
N ILE A 316 -21.10 10.53 -6.98
CA ILE A 316 -21.68 10.70 -8.32
C ILE A 316 -21.47 9.45 -9.17
N GLY A 317 -22.32 9.30 -10.19
CA GLY A 317 -22.15 8.37 -11.30
C GLY A 317 -22.23 9.09 -12.64
N VAL A 318 -21.55 8.56 -13.64
CA VAL A 318 -21.66 9.02 -15.04
C VAL A 318 -22.02 7.82 -15.90
N ALA A 319 -22.88 8.05 -16.88
CA ALA A 319 -23.22 7.06 -17.89
C ALA A 319 -23.24 7.73 -19.26
N VAL A 320 -22.77 7.00 -20.27
CA VAL A 320 -22.79 7.44 -21.67
C VAL A 320 -23.49 6.38 -22.49
N LEU A 321 -24.50 6.80 -23.24
CA LEU A 321 -25.14 5.96 -24.23
C LEU A 321 -24.35 6.12 -25.53
N LEU A 322 -23.74 5.02 -25.97
CA LEU A 322 -22.90 4.97 -27.16
C LEU A 322 -23.57 4.16 -28.26
N GLU A 323 -23.55 4.69 -29.47
CA GLU A 323 -23.88 3.97 -30.68
C GLU A 323 -22.62 3.28 -31.21
N VAL A 324 -22.69 1.97 -31.44
CA VAL A 324 -21.61 1.21 -32.07
C VAL A 324 -21.64 1.50 -33.57
N ARG A 325 -20.51 1.95 -34.11
CA ARG A 325 -20.39 2.23 -35.54
C ARG A 325 -20.44 0.94 -36.37
N LYS A 326 -21.10 1.00 -37.53
CA LYS A 326 -21.35 -0.18 -38.39
C LYS A 326 -20.08 -0.84 -38.88
N GLU A 327 -19.03 -0.05 -39.12
CA GLU A 327 -17.72 -0.50 -39.57
C GLU A 327 -17.12 -1.54 -38.59
N MET A 328 -17.42 -1.44 -37.28
CA MET A 328 -16.98 -2.42 -36.27
C MET A 328 -17.71 -3.77 -36.39
N MET A 329 -18.94 -3.77 -36.90
CA MET A 329 -19.73 -5.00 -37.10
C MET A 329 -19.29 -5.72 -38.39
N GLU A 330 -18.83 -4.97 -39.39
CA GLU A 330 -18.43 -5.48 -40.72
C GLU A 330 -17.01 -6.07 -40.73
N GLU A 331 -16.04 -5.50 -39.98
CA GLU A 331 -14.68 -6.03 -39.84
C GLU A 331 -14.61 -7.47 -39.30
N SER A 332 -15.66 -7.91 -38.60
CA SER A 332 -15.81 -9.26 -38.06
C SER A 332 -16.26 -10.28 -39.13
N CYS A 333 -16.95 -9.83 -40.18
CA CYS A 333 -17.42 -10.67 -41.30
C CYS A 333 -16.32 -10.92 -42.34
N ASP A 334 -15.49 -9.92 -42.65
CA ASP A 334 -14.47 -10.03 -43.70
C ASP A 334 -13.28 -10.94 -43.34
N LYS A 335 -13.10 -11.28 -42.06
CA LYS A 335 -12.12 -12.28 -41.64
C LYS A 335 -12.53 -13.72 -41.96
N MET A 336 -13.75 -13.97 -42.46
CA MET A 336 -14.15 -15.30 -42.93
C MET A 336 -13.39 -15.79 -44.18
N THR A 337 -12.62 -14.94 -44.87
CA THR A 337 -11.88 -15.34 -46.09
C THR A 337 -10.36 -15.28 -45.98
N THR A 338 -9.78 -14.92 -44.83
CA THR A 338 -8.32 -14.96 -44.65
C THR A 338 -7.93 -15.63 -43.34
N LYS A 339 -7.04 -16.64 -43.46
CA LYS A 339 -6.45 -17.42 -42.36
C LYS A 339 -6.12 -16.55 -41.14
N PRO A 340 -6.23 -17.08 -39.90
CA PRO A 340 -6.05 -16.31 -38.70
C PRO A 340 -4.67 -15.63 -38.70
N LYS A 341 -4.67 -14.29 -38.70
CA LYS A 341 -3.49 -13.55 -38.28
C LYS A 341 -3.26 -13.92 -36.82
N HIS A 342 -2.28 -14.79 -36.59
CA HIS A 342 -1.69 -14.96 -35.27
C HIS A 342 -1.47 -13.56 -34.68
N PHE A 343 -2.10 -13.30 -33.53
CA PHE A 343 -1.66 -12.23 -32.63
C PHE A 343 -0.26 -12.63 -32.15
N THR A 344 0.75 -12.31 -32.95
CA THR A 344 2.13 -12.42 -32.55
C THR A 344 2.38 -11.36 -31.49
N ARG A 345 2.64 -11.84 -30.27
CA ARG A 345 3.49 -11.18 -29.28
C ARG A 345 4.59 -10.39 -29.99
N LYS A 346 4.55 -9.07 -29.89
CA LYS A 346 5.77 -8.26 -29.98
C LYS A 346 6.23 -8.00 -28.55
N THR A 347 7.06 -8.92 -28.06
CA THR A 347 8.14 -8.57 -27.13
C THR A 347 9.23 -7.87 -27.95
N LEU A 348 9.48 -6.60 -27.64
CA LEU A 348 10.79 -5.98 -27.74
C LEU A 348 11.05 -5.26 -26.42
#